data_AF-A0A850KTM7-F1
#
_entry.id   AF-A0A850KTM7-F1
#
_cell.length_a   1.000
_cell.length_b   1.000
_cell.length_c   1.000
_cell.angle_alpha   90.00
_cell.angle_beta   90.00
_cell.angle_gamma   90.00
#
_symmetry.space_group_name_H-M   'P 1'
#
loop_
_entity.id
_entity.type
_entity.pdbx_description
1 polymer ?
#
loop_
_entity_poly.entity_id
_entity_poly.type
_entity_poly.pdbx_seq_one_letter_code
_entity_poly.pdbx_strand_id
1 'polypeptide(L)'
;MSSLYSYASGDLLNSRNTYAYSPFHGDAFLAAWRAERSRVLESLPAALAKKRAVSVEAVAITGFPLRTGALIEYLRTALDADNLDKNDLRFIDWLIQRFEVTKRVHESYGLDGLSEDKSKYHDKELYVAYAELMSEMYNATHRLDVFNVLLKVMDTLCSFAPALSVEQQCRLGRLILDERQFFEYLQRKVSKQ
;
A
#
# COMPACT_ATOMS: atom_id res chain seq x y z
N MET A 1 -22.36 16.98 2.03
CA MET A 1 -22.57 15.95 0.98
C MET A 1 -21.69 14.77 1.33
N SER A 2 -22.26 13.57 1.51
CA SER A 2 -21.43 12.37 1.65
C SER A 2 -20.71 12.16 0.32
N SER A 3 -19.38 12.21 0.33
CA SER A 3 -18.60 11.74 -0.83
C SER A 3 -19.03 10.31 -1.11
N LEU A 4 -19.36 9.99 -2.36
CA LEU A 4 -19.65 8.60 -2.79
C LEU A 4 -18.44 7.68 -2.56
N TYR A 5 -17.26 8.27 -2.29
CA TYR A 5 -16.07 7.60 -1.83
C TYR A 5 -15.65 8.12 -0.44
N SER A 6 -16.12 7.46 0.62
CA SER A 6 -15.78 7.81 2.02
C SER A 6 -14.56 7.06 2.55
N TYR A 7 -13.99 6.15 1.77
CA TYR A 7 -12.92 5.26 2.24
C TYR A 7 -11.57 5.95 2.38
N ALA A 8 -11.36 7.15 1.87
CA ALA A 8 -10.10 7.88 1.98
C ALA A 8 -10.20 9.14 2.86
N SER A 9 -11.24 9.26 3.69
CA SER A 9 -11.49 10.45 4.50
C SER A 9 -11.47 10.15 6.00
N GLY A 10 -11.17 11.19 6.79
CA GLY A 10 -11.03 11.08 8.25
C GLY A 10 -9.64 10.62 8.70
N ASP A 11 -9.51 10.36 9.98
CA ASP A 11 -8.27 9.85 10.56
C ASP A 11 -8.27 8.31 10.50
N LEU A 12 -7.91 7.76 9.33
CA LEU A 12 -7.96 6.30 9.11
C LEU A 12 -6.89 5.53 9.88
N LEU A 13 -5.87 6.22 10.39
CA LEU A 13 -4.84 5.63 11.24
C LEU A 13 -5.42 5.26 12.61
N ASN A 14 -6.22 6.16 13.19
CA ASN A 14 -6.90 5.95 14.46
C ASN A 14 -8.30 5.32 14.33
N SER A 15 -9.02 5.66 13.27
CA SER A 15 -10.38 5.20 12.94
C SER A 15 -10.37 4.37 11.67
N ARG A 16 -9.92 3.12 11.79
CA ARG A 16 -9.75 2.21 10.64
C ARG A 16 -11.02 2.08 9.79
N ASN A 17 -10.83 1.95 8.48
CA ASN A 17 -11.92 1.61 7.58
C ASN A 17 -12.53 0.24 7.90
N THR A 18 -13.87 0.20 7.90
CA THR A 18 -14.64 -1.03 7.85
C THR A 18 -15.17 -1.22 6.44
N TYR A 19 -14.49 -2.06 5.64
CA TYR A 19 -14.94 -2.43 4.29
C TYR A 19 -16.05 -3.49 4.31
N ALA A 20 -16.63 -3.79 5.47
CA ALA A 20 -17.73 -4.73 5.61
C ALA A 20 -19.02 -4.11 5.08
N TYR A 21 -19.79 -4.89 4.30
CA TYR A 21 -21.08 -4.47 3.74
C TYR A 21 -21.04 -3.22 2.85
N SER A 22 -19.90 -2.98 2.17
CA SER A 22 -19.78 -1.89 1.20
C SER A 22 -20.81 -2.07 0.07
N PRO A 23 -21.70 -1.10 -0.14
CA PRO A 23 -22.70 -1.17 -1.21
C PRO A 23 -22.05 -1.18 -2.60
N PHE A 24 -22.66 -1.93 -3.52
CA PHE A 24 -22.26 -1.88 -4.93
C PHE A 24 -22.79 -0.58 -5.56
N HIS A 25 -21.87 0.29 -5.96
CA HIS A 25 -22.17 1.59 -6.55
C HIS A 25 -21.74 1.72 -8.03
N GLY A 26 -21.25 0.63 -8.64
CA GLY A 26 -20.90 0.55 -10.06
C GLY A 26 -19.94 1.67 -10.53
N ASP A 27 -20.16 2.16 -11.75
CA ASP A 27 -19.29 3.17 -12.39
C ASP A 27 -19.21 4.49 -11.61
N ALA A 28 -20.28 4.85 -10.89
CA ALA A 28 -20.28 6.06 -10.06
C ALA A 28 -19.24 5.96 -8.94
N PHE A 29 -19.08 4.77 -8.34
CA PHE A 29 -18.03 4.51 -7.36
C PHE A 29 -16.63 4.73 -7.92
N LEU A 30 -16.41 4.21 -9.13
CA LEU A 30 -15.12 4.29 -9.81
C LEU A 30 -14.79 5.74 -10.20
N ALA A 31 -15.79 6.50 -10.65
CA ALA A 31 -15.66 7.93 -10.90
C ALA A 31 -15.30 8.69 -9.62
N ALA A 32 -15.95 8.36 -8.50
CA ALA A 32 -15.67 8.97 -7.20
C ALA A 32 -14.26 8.64 -6.69
N TRP A 33 -13.81 7.38 -6.80
CA TRP A 33 -12.43 6.98 -6.51
C TRP A 33 -11.42 7.77 -7.37
N ARG A 34 -11.64 7.88 -8.69
CA ARG A 34 -10.76 8.65 -9.58
C ARG A 34 -10.67 10.12 -9.16
N ALA A 35 -11.82 10.74 -8.88
CA ALA A 35 -11.89 12.13 -8.46
C ALA A 35 -11.14 12.35 -7.14
N GLU A 36 -11.29 11.44 -6.18
CA GLU A 36 -10.58 11.52 -4.90
C GLU A 36 -9.06 11.40 -5.10
N ARG A 37 -8.59 10.46 -5.91
CA ARG A 37 -7.16 10.35 -6.24
C ARG A 37 -6.64 11.57 -6.99
N SER A 38 -7.43 12.20 -7.86
CA SER A 38 -7.03 13.45 -8.55
C SER A 38 -6.88 14.58 -7.56
N ARG A 39 -7.87 14.77 -6.68
CA ARG A 39 -7.87 15.80 -5.65
C ARG A 39 -6.65 15.68 -4.74
N VAL A 40 -6.31 14.46 -4.31
CA VAL A 40 -5.09 14.22 -3.53
C VAL A 40 -3.87 14.57 -4.35
N LEU A 41 -3.72 14.03 -5.57
CA LEU A 41 -2.57 14.29 -6.43
C LEU A 41 -2.32 15.79 -6.71
N GLU A 42 -3.39 16.56 -6.93
CA GLU A 42 -3.34 18.02 -7.13
C GLU A 42 -2.86 18.78 -5.90
N SER A 43 -3.01 18.20 -4.70
CA SER A 43 -2.51 18.78 -3.45
C SER A 43 -1.06 18.40 -3.12
N LEU A 44 -0.47 17.45 -3.85
CA LEU A 44 0.90 17.00 -3.65
C LEU A 44 1.90 17.88 -4.43
N PRO A 45 3.20 17.83 -4.08
CA PRO A 45 4.24 18.51 -4.84
C PRO A 45 4.25 18.07 -6.32
N ALA A 46 4.47 19.01 -7.23
CA ALA A 46 4.54 18.72 -8.67
C ALA A 46 5.70 17.77 -9.03
N ALA A 47 6.80 17.84 -8.29
CA ALA A 47 7.94 16.95 -8.47
C ALA A 47 7.66 15.58 -7.82
N LEU A 48 7.33 14.58 -8.63
CA LEU A 48 7.09 13.22 -8.14
C LEU A 48 8.39 12.43 -7.99
N ALA A 49 8.46 11.58 -6.96
CA ALA A 49 9.62 10.74 -6.71
C ALA A 49 9.89 9.85 -7.92
N LYS A 50 11.14 9.70 -8.35
CA LYS A 50 11.50 8.74 -9.41
C LYS A 50 11.24 7.30 -8.92
N LYS A 51 11.06 6.36 -9.85
CA LYS A 51 11.05 4.94 -9.46
C LYS A 51 12.38 4.66 -8.78
N ARG A 52 12.32 3.87 -7.71
CA ARG A 52 13.52 3.39 -7.03
C ARG A 52 14.46 2.76 -8.07
N ALA A 53 15.75 3.06 -7.95
CA ALA A 53 16.75 2.36 -8.75
C ALA A 53 16.86 0.94 -8.22
N VAL A 54 16.97 -0.04 -9.13
CA VAL A 54 17.18 -1.45 -8.80
C VAL A 54 18.32 -1.56 -7.80
N SER A 55 18.01 -2.04 -6.58
CA SER A 55 19.03 -2.37 -5.59
C SER A 55 19.39 -3.83 -5.71
N VAL A 56 20.68 -4.15 -5.58
CA VAL A 56 21.19 -5.53 -5.59
C VAL A 56 21.80 -5.91 -4.24
N GLU A 57 21.88 -4.97 -3.29
CA GLU A 57 22.48 -5.20 -1.98
C GLU A 57 21.46 -5.82 -1.02
N ALA A 58 21.67 -7.10 -0.70
CA ALA A 58 20.78 -7.84 0.19
C ALA A 58 20.80 -7.27 1.61
N VAL A 59 19.62 -6.85 2.08
CA VAL A 59 19.40 -6.51 3.50
C VAL A 59 19.15 -7.79 4.27
N ALA A 60 20.05 -8.17 5.18
CA ALA A 60 19.84 -9.38 5.98
C ALA A 60 18.66 -9.18 6.96
N ILE A 61 17.69 -10.08 6.91
CA ILE A 61 16.68 -10.21 7.97
C ILE A 61 17.33 -10.95 9.15
N THR A 62 17.46 -10.29 10.30
CA THR A 62 18.06 -10.92 11.49
C THR A 62 17.12 -10.92 12.69
N GLY A 63 16.89 -12.12 13.22
CA GLY A 63 16.29 -12.36 14.54
C GLY A 63 14.83 -11.90 14.72
N PHE A 64 14.35 -12.09 15.94
CA PHE A 64 13.09 -11.51 16.43
C PHE A 64 13.40 -10.47 17.51
N PRO A 65 12.61 -9.39 17.60
CA PRO A 65 11.43 -9.10 16.77
C PRO A 65 11.77 -8.69 15.34
N LEU A 66 10.96 -9.16 14.40
CA LEU A 66 11.12 -8.88 12.99
C LEU A 66 10.71 -7.43 12.72
N ARG A 67 11.68 -6.56 12.37
CA ARG A 67 11.39 -5.18 12.00
C ARG A 67 10.73 -5.12 10.63
N THR A 68 9.52 -4.57 10.56
CA THR A 68 8.71 -4.56 9.33
C THR A 68 9.37 -3.76 8.22
N GLY A 69 9.99 -2.61 8.54
CA GLY A 69 10.71 -1.82 7.54
C GLY A 69 11.88 -2.56 6.91
N ALA A 70 12.65 -3.32 7.70
CA ALA A 70 13.76 -4.13 7.19
C ALA A 70 13.26 -5.30 6.33
N LEU A 71 12.16 -5.94 6.72
CA LEU A 71 11.52 -6.98 5.92
C LEU A 71 11.02 -6.43 4.57
N ILE A 72 10.35 -5.28 4.58
CA ILE A 72 9.86 -4.63 3.35
C ILE A 72 11.04 -4.33 2.43
N GLU A 73 12.12 -3.74 2.95
CA GLU A 73 13.28 -3.39 2.14
C GLU A 73 13.96 -4.62 1.54
N TYR A 74 14.10 -5.69 2.33
CA TYR A 74 14.60 -6.97 1.85
C TYR A 74 13.74 -7.54 0.71
N LEU A 75 12.42 -7.61 0.90
CA LEU A 75 11.50 -8.16 -0.10
C LEU A 75 11.50 -7.35 -1.40
N ARG A 76 11.58 -6.02 -1.31
CA ARG A 76 11.68 -5.15 -2.48
C ARG A 76 13.00 -5.36 -3.22
N THR A 77 14.12 -5.49 -2.52
CA THR A 77 15.41 -5.81 -3.14
C THR A 77 15.40 -7.21 -3.80
N ALA A 78 14.78 -8.22 -3.17
CA ALA A 78 14.63 -9.54 -3.76
C ALA A 78 13.74 -9.52 -5.02
N LEU A 79 12.69 -8.69 -5.03
CA LEU A 79 11.83 -8.47 -6.19
C LEU A 79 12.57 -7.75 -7.32
N ASP A 80 13.33 -6.69 -7.01
CA ASP A 80 14.18 -5.95 -7.95
C ASP A 80 15.21 -6.86 -8.64
N ALA A 81 15.73 -7.85 -7.92
CA ALA A 81 16.68 -8.84 -8.42
C ALA A 81 16.02 -10.06 -9.12
N ASP A 82 14.69 -10.09 -9.22
CA ASP A 82 13.92 -11.26 -9.69
C ASP A 82 14.31 -12.58 -8.99
N ASN A 83 14.57 -12.48 -7.68
CA ASN A 83 15.11 -13.58 -6.87
C ASN A 83 14.21 -13.90 -5.67
N LEU A 84 12.89 -13.66 -5.79
CA LEU A 84 11.93 -14.05 -4.77
C LEU A 84 11.83 -15.56 -4.67
N ASP A 85 12.06 -16.09 -3.49
CA ASP A 85 11.88 -17.51 -3.19
C ASP A 85 10.50 -17.81 -2.57
N LYS A 86 10.26 -19.09 -2.23
CA LYS A 86 9.00 -19.52 -1.61
C LYS A 86 8.79 -18.93 -0.21
N ASN A 87 9.86 -18.68 0.55
CA ASN A 87 9.76 -18.07 1.88
C ASN A 87 9.43 -16.58 1.76
N ASP A 88 9.98 -15.89 0.77
CA ASP A 88 9.68 -14.48 0.50
C ASP A 88 8.19 -14.29 0.17
N LEU A 89 7.66 -15.15 -0.69
CA LEU A 89 6.23 -15.16 -1.01
C LEU A 89 5.37 -15.43 0.23
N ARG A 90 5.80 -16.30 1.14
CA ARG A 90 5.11 -16.53 2.42
C ARG A 90 5.14 -15.31 3.33
N PHE A 91 6.23 -14.54 3.35
CA PHE A 91 6.28 -13.28 4.09
C PHE A 91 5.36 -12.23 3.49
N ILE A 92 5.28 -12.14 2.15
CA ILE A 92 4.34 -11.25 1.46
C ILE A 92 2.89 -11.61 1.83
N ASP A 93 2.53 -12.89 1.71
CA ASP A 93 1.19 -13.39 2.06
C ASP A 93 0.86 -13.13 3.54
N TRP A 94 1.85 -13.32 4.42
CA TRP A 94 1.69 -13.02 5.84
C TRP A 94 1.48 -11.52 6.10
N LEU A 95 2.27 -10.64 5.47
CA LEU A 95 2.08 -9.18 5.58
C LEU A 95 0.69 -8.75 5.09
N ILE A 96 0.25 -9.28 3.95
CA ILE A 96 -1.11 -9.09 3.43
C ILE A 96 -2.14 -9.46 4.51
N GLN A 97 -2.05 -10.67 5.05
CA GLN A 97 -2.98 -11.14 6.08
C GLN A 97 -2.98 -10.25 7.32
N ARG A 98 -1.79 -9.85 7.81
CA ARG A 98 -1.67 -8.96 8.97
C ARG A 98 -2.39 -7.65 8.72
N PHE A 99 -2.10 -7.00 7.60
CA PHE A 99 -2.74 -5.74 7.23
C PHE A 99 -4.25 -5.90 7.03
N GLU A 100 -4.72 -7.01 6.46
CA GLU A 100 -6.16 -7.23 6.29
C GLU A 100 -6.91 -7.35 7.62
N VAL A 101 -6.31 -7.94 8.65
CA VAL A 101 -6.92 -8.08 9.97
C VAL A 101 -6.84 -6.79 10.78
N THR A 102 -5.67 -6.15 10.83
CA THR A 102 -5.42 -5.00 11.70
C THR A 102 -5.80 -3.67 11.05
N LYS A 103 -5.73 -3.60 9.71
CA LYS A 103 -5.72 -2.37 8.89
C LYS A 103 -4.56 -1.43 9.22
N ARG A 104 -3.48 -1.98 9.76
CA ARG A 104 -2.33 -1.24 10.29
C ARG A 104 -1.03 -1.93 9.93
N VAL A 105 -0.01 -1.13 9.65
CA VAL A 105 1.38 -1.60 9.50
C VAL A 105 2.10 -1.30 10.81
N HIS A 106 2.46 -2.35 11.56
CA HIS A 106 3.18 -2.21 12.83
C HIS A 106 4.70 -2.19 12.61
N GLU A 107 5.44 -1.53 13.50
CA GLU A 107 6.91 -1.40 13.42
C GLU A 107 7.64 -2.75 13.50
N SER A 108 7.15 -3.67 14.32
CA SER A 108 7.74 -4.98 14.50
C SER A 108 6.72 -6.05 14.88
N TYR A 109 7.09 -7.29 14.61
CA TYR A 109 6.33 -8.48 14.96
C TYR A 109 7.18 -9.49 15.72
N GLY A 110 6.59 -10.11 16.74
CA GLY A 110 7.20 -11.18 17.52
C GLY A 110 7.23 -12.51 16.76
N LEU A 111 7.81 -13.53 17.40
CA LEU A 111 7.89 -14.90 16.87
C LEU A 111 6.49 -15.52 16.65
N ASP A 112 5.51 -15.10 17.44
CA ASP A 112 4.11 -15.50 17.34
C ASP A 112 3.36 -14.83 16.16
N GLY A 113 4.03 -13.93 15.43
CA GLY A 113 3.45 -13.17 14.32
C GLY A 113 2.45 -12.10 14.79
N LEU A 114 2.45 -11.75 16.07
CA LEU A 114 1.70 -10.63 16.62
C LEU A 114 2.59 -9.39 16.69
N SER A 115 1.97 -8.22 16.63
CA SER A 115 2.71 -6.98 16.88
C SER A 115 3.19 -6.97 18.33
N GLU A 116 4.48 -6.66 18.53
CA GLU A 116 5.04 -6.53 19.87
C GLU A 116 4.43 -5.36 20.64
N ASP A 117 4.07 -4.29 19.93
CA ASP A 117 3.43 -3.13 20.50
C ASP A 117 2.29 -2.67 19.59
N LYS A 118 1.06 -2.92 20.05
CA LYS A 118 -0.16 -2.56 19.33
C LYS A 118 -0.34 -1.05 19.14
N SER A 119 0.45 -0.20 19.81
CA SER A 119 0.46 1.26 19.65
C SER A 119 1.47 1.75 18.59
N LYS A 120 2.47 0.92 18.24
CA LYS A 120 3.53 1.25 17.28
C LYS A 120 3.12 0.99 15.83
N TYR A 121 2.14 1.77 15.38
CA TYR A 121 1.63 1.74 14.00
C TYR A 121 1.57 3.15 13.36
N HIS A 122 2.19 4.14 13.97
CA HIS A 122 2.10 5.55 13.55
C HIS A 122 3.23 5.99 12.62
N ASP A 123 4.17 5.10 12.33
CA ASP A 123 5.25 5.39 11.38
C ASP A 123 4.71 5.42 9.95
N LYS A 124 4.53 6.65 9.44
CA LYS A 124 4.03 6.92 8.09
C LYS A 124 4.96 6.35 7.02
N GLU A 125 6.26 6.26 7.29
CA GLU A 125 7.24 5.72 6.35
C GLU A 125 6.93 4.25 6.05
N LEU A 126 6.51 3.48 7.06
CA LEU A 126 6.11 2.10 6.87
C LEU A 126 4.91 1.95 5.94
N TYR A 127 3.92 2.87 5.98
CA TYR A 127 2.77 2.79 5.09
C TYR A 127 3.15 3.12 3.65
N VAL A 128 4.03 4.11 3.45
CA VAL A 128 4.52 4.44 2.10
C VAL A 128 5.36 3.29 1.55
N ALA A 129 6.32 2.77 2.32
CA ALA A 129 7.16 1.64 1.91
C ALA A 129 6.34 0.35 1.67
N TYR A 130 5.31 0.11 2.48
CA TYR A 130 4.40 -1.02 2.28
C TYR A 130 3.58 -0.88 1.00
N ALA A 131 3.06 0.31 0.71
CA ALA A 131 2.36 0.58 -0.55
C ALA A 131 3.27 0.43 -1.77
N GLU A 132 4.54 0.84 -1.67
CA GLU A 132 5.54 0.60 -2.72
C GLU A 132 5.77 -0.89 -2.98
N LEU A 133 5.98 -1.69 -1.92
CA LEU A 133 6.11 -3.14 -2.06
C LEU A 133 4.88 -3.76 -2.73
N MET A 134 3.66 -3.37 -2.33
CA MET A 134 2.42 -3.88 -2.95
C MET A 134 2.28 -3.44 -4.41
N SER A 135 2.67 -2.20 -4.74
CA SER A 135 2.67 -1.68 -6.12
C SER A 135 3.63 -2.49 -7.00
N GLU A 136 4.86 -2.68 -6.55
CA GLU A 136 5.90 -3.44 -7.26
C GLU A 136 5.48 -4.90 -7.43
N MET A 137 4.97 -5.54 -6.37
CA MET A 137 4.47 -6.91 -6.41
C MET A 137 3.29 -7.09 -7.37
N TYR A 138 2.34 -6.14 -7.40
CA TYR A 138 1.23 -6.21 -8.34
C TYR A 138 1.70 -6.03 -9.78
N ASN A 139 2.64 -5.11 -10.02
CA ASN A 139 3.21 -4.91 -11.34
C ASN A 139 3.91 -6.19 -11.87
N ALA A 140 4.58 -6.94 -10.99
CA ALA A 140 5.26 -8.18 -11.36
C ALA A 140 4.30 -9.38 -11.53
N THR A 141 3.27 -9.49 -10.70
CA THR A 141 2.47 -10.73 -10.58
C THR A 141 1.02 -10.60 -11.04
N HIS A 142 0.49 -9.38 -11.12
CA HIS A 142 -0.94 -9.08 -11.31
C HIS A 142 -1.90 -9.77 -10.32
N ARG A 143 -1.40 -10.16 -9.14
CA ARG A 143 -2.17 -10.78 -8.06
C ARG A 143 -3.21 -9.82 -7.47
N LEU A 144 -4.50 -10.18 -7.56
CA LEU A 144 -5.60 -9.28 -7.16
C LEU A 144 -5.69 -9.05 -5.64
N ASP A 145 -5.25 -10.00 -4.83
CA ASP A 145 -5.15 -9.86 -3.38
C ASP A 145 -4.11 -8.78 -2.99
N VAL A 146 -2.97 -8.75 -3.68
CA VAL A 146 -1.98 -7.68 -3.55
C VAL A 146 -2.59 -6.32 -3.93
N PHE A 147 -3.30 -6.25 -5.07
CA PHE A 147 -3.93 -5.00 -5.49
C PHE A 147 -5.01 -4.52 -4.52
N ASN A 148 -5.82 -5.43 -3.99
CA ASN A 148 -6.83 -5.12 -2.99
C ASN A 148 -6.21 -4.52 -1.71
N VAL A 149 -5.07 -5.04 -1.27
CA VAL A 149 -4.31 -4.45 -0.16
C VAL A 149 -3.73 -3.09 -0.54
N LEU A 150 -3.17 -2.94 -1.75
CA LEU A 150 -2.70 -1.65 -2.27
C LEU A 150 -3.79 -0.58 -2.18
N LEU A 151 -5.01 -0.86 -2.65
CA LEU A 151 -6.14 0.07 -2.58
C LEU A 151 -6.42 0.53 -1.14
N LYS A 152 -6.42 -0.41 -0.19
CA LYS A 152 -6.71 -0.14 1.23
C LYS A 152 -5.61 0.68 1.93
N VAL A 153 -4.34 0.41 1.63
CA VAL A 153 -3.24 1.23 2.16
C VAL A 153 -3.21 2.61 1.51
N MET A 154 -3.53 2.71 0.21
CA MET A 154 -3.65 3.98 -0.50
C MET A 154 -4.75 4.86 0.06
N ASP A 155 -5.89 4.29 0.44
CA ASP A 155 -6.96 4.99 1.15
C ASP A 155 -6.47 5.61 2.46
N THR A 156 -5.72 4.82 3.23
CA THR A 156 -5.12 5.25 4.50
C THR A 156 -4.12 6.39 4.26
N LEU A 157 -3.20 6.25 3.31
CA LEU A 157 -2.23 7.28 2.93
C LEU A 157 -2.87 8.56 2.42
N CYS A 158 -3.91 8.46 1.58
CA CYS A 158 -4.63 9.61 1.05
C CYS A 158 -5.31 10.43 2.16
N SER A 159 -5.84 9.75 3.18
CA SER A 159 -6.55 10.40 4.29
C SER A 159 -5.66 11.30 5.15
N PHE A 160 -4.38 10.96 5.29
CA PHE A 160 -3.38 11.76 6.02
C PHE A 160 -2.28 12.34 5.15
N ALA A 161 -2.50 12.44 3.82
CA ALA A 161 -1.51 12.99 2.89
C ALA A 161 -0.92 14.35 3.31
N PRO A 162 -1.69 15.31 3.90
CA PRO A 162 -1.13 16.57 4.38
C PRO A 162 -0.14 16.42 5.55
N ALA A 163 -0.17 15.30 6.27
CA ALA A 163 0.71 15.01 7.40
C ALA A 163 1.98 14.24 7.01
N LEU A 164 2.13 13.86 5.74
CA LEU A 164 3.33 13.24 5.19
C LEU A 164 4.44 14.29 4.99
N SER A 165 5.70 13.86 5.04
CA SER A 165 6.82 14.71 4.60
C SER A 165 6.73 15.00 3.10
N VAL A 166 7.42 16.03 2.61
CA VAL A 166 7.47 16.36 1.17
C VAL A 166 7.94 15.16 0.36
N GLU A 167 8.97 14.45 0.82
CA GLU A 167 9.48 13.25 0.15
C GLU A 167 8.44 12.13 0.09
N GLN A 168 7.73 11.88 1.20
CA GLN A 168 6.65 10.90 1.26
C GLN A 168 5.48 11.28 0.36
N GLN A 169 5.15 12.57 0.25
CA GLN A 169 4.14 13.08 -0.68
C GLN A 169 4.54 12.84 -2.13
N CYS A 170 5.81 13.09 -2.49
CA CYS A 170 6.32 12.82 -3.83
C CYS A 170 6.21 11.32 -4.20
N ARG A 171 6.45 10.42 -3.23
CA ARG A 171 6.29 8.96 -3.38
C ARG A 171 4.82 8.56 -3.47
N LEU A 172 3.96 9.11 -2.62
CA LEU A 172 2.50 8.91 -2.70
C LEU A 172 1.95 9.33 -4.07
N GLY A 173 2.39 10.47 -4.61
CA GLY A 173 1.94 10.92 -5.92
C GLY A 173 2.35 9.96 -7.05
N ARG A 174 3.53 9.33 -6.95
CA ARG A 174 3.93 8.24 -7.86
C ARG A 174 3.02 7.03 -7.71
N LEU A 175 2.74 6.60 -6.48
CA LEU A 175 1.86 5.46 -6.20
C LEU A 175 0.43 5.67 -6.73
N ILE A 176 -0.12 6.89 -6.65
CA ILE A 176 -1.42 7.23 -7.23
C ILE A 176 -1.42 7.01 -8.75
N LEU A 177 -0.33 7.36 -9.43
CA LEU A 177 -0.22 7.13 -10.88
C LEU A 177 -0.12 5.64 -11.22
N ASP A 178 0.64 4.87 -10.43
CA ASP A 178 0.73 3.41 -10.60
C ASP A 178 -0.66 2.75 -10.37
N GLU A 179 -1.36 3.11 -9.28
CA GLU A 179 -2.72 2.63 -8.96
C GLU A 179 -3.69 2.85 -10.12
N ARG A 180 -3.62 4.02 -10.78
CA ARG A 180 -4.43 4.34 -11.98
C ARG A 180 -4.10 3.44 -13.16
N GLN A 181 -2.82 3.24 -13.45
CA GLN A 181 -2.40 2.36 -14.55
C GLN A 181 -2.86 0.93 -14.34
N PHE A 182 -2.75 0.42 -13.10
CA PHE A 182 -3.24 -0.89 -12.72
C PHE A 182 -4.75 -1.02 -12.89
N PHE A 183 -5.50 -0.01 -12.46
CA PHE A 183 -6.94 0.04 -12.66
C PHE A 183 -7.32 -0.01 -14.14
N GLU A 184 -6.69 0.83 -14.98
CA GLU A 184 -6.95 0.86 -16.42
C GLU A 184 -6.60 -0.47 -17.10
N TYR A 185 -5.52 -1.13 -16.67
CA TYR A 185 -5.16 -2.47 -17.12
C TYR A 185 -6.27 -3.49 -16.81
N LEU A 186 -6.80 -3.49 -15.59
CA LEU A 186 -7.90 -4.36 -15.20
C LEU A 186 -9.18 -4.06 -15.98
N GLN A 187 -9.52 -2.79 -16.14
CA GLN A 187 -10.70 -2.38 -16.91
C GLN A 187 -10.63 -2.90 -18.35
N ARG A 188 -9.48 -2.77 -19.00
CA ARG A 188 -9.25 -3.31 -20.36
C ARG A 188 -9.36 -4.84 -20.43
N LYS A 189 -8.98 -5.55 -19.37
CA LYS A 189 -9.12 -7.02 -19.33
C LYS A 189 -10.57 -7.47 -19.18
N VAL A 190 -11.35 -6.77 -18.35
CA VAL A 190 -12.76 -7.10 -18.12
C VAL A 190 -13.62 -6.74 -19.34
N SER A 191 -13.36 -5.62 -20.02
CA SER A 191 -14.12 -5.22 -21.21
C SER A 191 -13.84 -6.06 -22.47
N LYS A 192 -12.86 -6.96 -22.43
CA LYS A 192 -12.53 -7.89 -23.53
C LYS A 192 -13.14 -9.29 -23.35
N GLN A 193 -13.89 -9.52 -22.28
CA GLN A 193 -14.68 -10.73 -22.02
C GLN A 193 -16.13 -10.51 -22.49
#